data_AF-A0A7W0IZP5-F1
#
_entry.id   AF-A0A7W0IZP5-F1
#
_cell.length_a   1.000
_cell.length_b   1.000
_cell.length_c   1.000
_cell.angle_alpha   90.00
_cell.angle_beta   90.00
_cell.angle_gamma   90.00
#
_symmetry.space_group_name_H-M   'P 1'
#
loop_
_entity.id
_entity.type
_entity.pdbx_description
1 polymer ?
#
loop_
_entity_poly.entity_id
_entity_poly.type
_entity_poly.pdbx_seq_one_letter_code
_entity_poly.pdbx_strand_id
1 'polypeptide(L)'
;MIALEKLLTDLQKKLKDIRSVSSVWNECSFAEKYEIDEFAVNKKKLIVYVSSGIIKKDIEMNSETMLRELNGKLSSRKAVLTIEVKVRRR
;
A
#
# COMPACT_ATOMS: atom_id res chain seq x y z
N MET A 1 20.22 -25.94 -2.51
CA MET A 1 20.78 -24.57 -2.52
C MET A 1 19.86 -23.56 -3.23
N ILE A 2 19.22 -23.92 -4.35
CA ILE A 2 18.38 -23.03 -5.20
C ILE A 2 17.11 -22.44 -4.52
N ALA A 3 16.49 -23.16 -3.57
CA ALA A 3 15.23 -22.73 -2.97
C ALA A 3 15.37 -21.47 -2.07
N LEU A 4 16.50 -21.36 -1.36
CA LEU A 4 16.75 -20.24 -0.45
C LEU A 4 17.06 -18.95 -1.22
N GLU A 5 17.86 -19.04 -2.27
CA GLU A 5 18.22 -17.90 -3.13
C GLU A 5 17.00 -17.33 -3.86
N LYS A 6 16.11 -18.21 -4.34
CA LYS A 6 14.82 -17.82 -4.91
C LYS A 6 13.95 -17.10 -3.89
N LEU A 7 13.84 -17.64 -2.67
CA LEU A 7 13.05 -17.04 -1.60
C LEU A 7 13.58 -15.67 -1.18
N LEU A 8 14.91 -15.51 -1.10
CA LEU A 8 15.57 -14.22 -0.86
C LEU A 8 15.25 -13.20 -1.94
N THR A 9 15.35 -13.61 -3.21
CA THR A 9 15.06 -12.75 -4.36
C THR A 9 13.59 -12.28 -4.35
N ASP A 10 12.66 -13.19 -4.05
CA ASP A 10 11.24 -12.88 -3.95
C ASP A 10 10.94 -11.91 -2.80
N LEU A 11 11.60 -12.08 -1.64
CA LEU A 11 11.48 -11.15 -0.51
C LEU A 11 12.05 -9.77 -0.84
N GLN A 12 13.23 -9.69 -1.47
CA GLN A 12 13.83 -8.43 -1.91
C GLN A 12 12.92 -7.68 -2.89
N LYS A 13 12.29 -8.41 -3.82
CA LYS A 13 11.33 -7.83 -4.76
C LYS A 13 10.11 -7.24 -4.04
N LYS A 14 9.50 -8.01 -3.12
CA LYS A 14 8.37 -7.53 -2.31
C LYS A 14 8.73 -6.28 -1.49
N LEU A 15 9.90 -6.28 -0.86
CA LEU A 15 10.40 -5.14 -0.09
C LEU A 15 10.55 -3.88 -0.97
N LYS A 16 11.09 -4.04 -2.18
CA LYS A 16 11.25 -2.94 -3.15
C LYS A 16 9.90 -2.37 -3.57
N ASP A 17 8.90 -3.22 -3.79
CA ASP A 17 7.55 -2.80 -4.15
C ASP A 17 6.89 -2.03 -3.00
N ILE A 18 6.97 -2.55 -1.77
CA ILE A 18 6.44 -1.88 -0.56
C ILE A 18 7.09 -0.50 -0.37
N ARG A 19 8.43 -0.41 -0.46
CA ARG A 19 9.14 0.88 -0.33
C ARG A 19 8.73 1.89 -1.39
N SER A 20 8.52 1.44 -2.63
CA SER A 20 8.08 2.32 -3.72
C SER A 20 6.68 2.88 -3.44
N VAL A 21 5.75 2.02 -3.03
CA VAL A 21 4.37 2.44 -2.73
C VAL A 21 4.32 3.32 -1.49
N SER A 22 5.08 3.00 -0.44
CA SER A 22 5.14 3.79 0.79
C SER A 22 5.76 5.18 0.56
N SER A 23 6.81 5.29 -0.26
CA SER A 23 7.38 6.60 -0.62
C SER A 23 6.36 7.47 -1.32
N VAL A 24 5.70 6.93 -2.35
CA VAL A 24 4.69 7.67 -3.12
C VAL A 24 3.46 7.99 -2.29
N TRP A 25 3.07 7.10 -1.36
CA TRP A 25 1.99 7.36 -0.43
C TRP A 25 2.24 8.65 0.35
N ASN A 26 3.45 8.82 0.91
CA ASN A 26 3.79 10.00 1.70
C ASN A 26 3.85 11.30 0.88
N GLU A 27 3.96 11.20 -0.45
CA GLU A 27 3.88 12.34 -1.37
C GLU A 27 2.43 12.67 -1.77
N CYS A 28 1.45 11.85 -1.41
CA CYS A 28 0.04 12.08 -1.74
C CYS A 28 -0.61 13.10 -0.80
N SER A 29 -1.53 13.89 -1.35
CA SER A 29 -2.26 14.95 -0.64
C SER A 29 -3.03 14.45 0.58
N PHE A 30 -3.46 13.19 0.55
CA PHE A 30 -4.22 12.54 1.62
C PHE A 30 -3.36 11.87 2.70
N ALA A 31 -2.03 11.83 2.53
CA ALA A 31 -1.15 11.04 3.41
C ALA A 31 -1.22 11.49 4.86
N GLU A 32 -1.17 12.81 5.08
CA GLU A 32 -1.20 13.42 6.41
C GLU A 32 -2.57 13.30 7.09
N LYS A 33 -3.63 13.02 6.32
CA LYS A 33 -4.99 12.87 6.84
C LYS A 33 -5.21 11.55 7.57
N TYR A 34 -4.41 10.52 7.28
CA TYR A 34 -4.63 9.17 7.77
C TYR A 34 -3.44 8.64 8.55
N GLU A 35 -3.62 8.40 9.84
CA GLU A 35 -2.66 7.64 10.64
C GLU A 35 -2.76 6.15 10.27
N ILE A 36 -1.68 5.62 9.67
CA ILE A 36 -1.60 4.24 9.18
C ILE A 36 -0.56 3.49 10.00
N ASP A 37 -0.95 2.34 10.54
CA ASP A 37 -0.07 1.49 11.33
C ASP A 37 0.92 0.72 10.42
N GLU A 38 0.44 0.19 9.30
CA GLU A 38 1.22 -0.69 8.44
C GLU A 38 0.74 -0.71 6.98
N PHE A 39 1.69 -0.91 6.06
CA PHE A 39 1.44 -1.17 4.64
C PHE A 39 1.82 -2.60 4.25
N ALA A 40 0.98 -3.22 3.43
CA ALA A 40 1.35 -4.43 2.70
C ALA A 40 0.95 -4.32 1.23
N VAL A 41 1.78 -4.86 0.34
CA VAL A 41 1.48 -4.92 -1.10
C VAL A 41 1.45 -6.37 -1.54
N ASN A 42 0.34 -6.79 -2.14
CA ASN A 42 0.16 -8.15 -2.64
C ASN A 42 -0.50 -8.13 -4.02
N LYS A 43 0.16 -8.65 -5.07
CA LYS A 43 -0.42 -8.75 -6.42
C LYS A 43 -1.15 -7.47 -6.89
N LYS A 44 -0.50 -6.29 -6.76
CA LYS A 44 -1.08 -4.97 -7.08
C LYS A 44 -2.25 -4.52 -6.18
N LYS A 45 -2.52 -5.22 -5.08
CA LYS A 45 -3.43 -4.79 -4.02
C LYS A 45 -2.61 -4.13 -2.92
N LEU A 46 -2.97 -2.90 -2.56
CA LEU A 46 -2.43 -2.22 -1.39
C LEU A 46 -3.33 -2.52 -0.21
N ILE A 47 -2.77 -3.06 0.85
CA ILE A 47 -3.46 -3.31 2.11
C ILE A 47 -2.93 -2.28 3.11
N VAL A 48 -3.85 -1.52 3.68
CA VAL A 48 -3.56 -0.46 4.66
C VAL A 48 -4.17 -0.87 5.98
N TYR A 49 -3.36 -0.87 7.04
CA TYR A 49 -3.82 -1.13 8.40
C TYR A 49 -4.01 0.17 9.15
N VAL A 50 -5.20 0.36 9.73
CA VAL A 50 -5.57 1.59 10.44
C VAL A 50 -6.13 1.28 11.84
N SER A 51 -6.03 2.26 12.73
CA SER A 51 -6.44 2.14 14.12
C SER A 51 -7.95 2.23 14.34
N SER A 52 -8.68 2.91 13.43
CA SER A 52 -10.10 3.23 13.60
C SER A 52 -10.97 2.80 12.42
N GLY A 53 -12.19 2.33 12.73
CA GLY A 53 -13.22 2.05 11.74
C GLY A 53 -13.73 3.28 11.00
N ILE A 54 -13.59 4.48 11.57
CA ILE A 54 -13.97 5.74 10.92
C ILE A 54 -12.98 6.04 9.78
N ILE A 55 -11.68 5.96 10.06
CA ILE A 55 -10.61 6.10 9.07
C ILE A 55 -10.79 5.07 7.96
N LYS A 56 -11.09 3.82 8.33
CA LYS A 56 -11.38 2.76 7.36
C LYS A 56 -12.49 3.17 6.38
N LYS A 57 -13.64 3.60 6.88
CA LYS A 57 -14.77 3.99 6.03
C LYS A 57 -14.43 5.17 5.11
N ASP A 58 -13.71 6.16 5.62
CA ASP A 58 -13.33 7.34 4.83
C ASP A 58 -12.35 6.98 3.70
N ILE A 59 -11.37 6.12 3.98
CA ILE A 59 -10.46 5.61 2.93
C ILE A 59 -11.21 4.76 1.92
N GLU A 60 -12.14 3.88 2.36
CA GLU A 60 -12.94 3.06 1.45
C GLU A 60 -13.80 3.93 0.51
N MET A 61 -14.43 4.98 1.04
CA MET A 61 -15.21 5.94 0.24
C MET A 61 -14.38 6.72 -0.76
N ASN A 62 -13.14 7.08 -0.41
CA ASN A 62 -12.25 7.88 -1.25
C ASN A 62 -11.26 7.03 -2.06
N SER A 63 -11.39 5.71 -2.03
CA SER A 63 -10.38 4.77 -2.52
C SER A 63 -10.04 4.95 -4.01
N GLU A 64 -11.03 5.25 -4.86
CA GLU A 64 -10.80 5.50 -6.29
C GLU A 64 -9.95 6.75 -6.54
N THR A 65 -10.27 7.85 -5.85
CA THR A 65 -9.53 9.11 -5.95
C THR A 65 -8.10 8.92 -5.44
N MET A 66 -7.94 8.21 -4.31
CA MET A 66 -6.64 7.89 -3.74
C MET A 66 -5.81 7.01 -4.69
N LEU A 67 -6.42 5.98 -5.29
CA LEU A 67 -5.77 5.13 -6.29
C LEU A 67 -5.31 5.93 -7.50
N ARG A 68 -6.13 6.88 -7.98
CA ARG A 68 -5.78 7.71 -9.13
C ARG A 68 -4.57 8.59 -8.84
N GLU A 69 -4.55 9.25 -7.68
CA GLU A 69 -3.41 10.09 -7.29
C GLU A 69 -2.15 9.24 -7.08
N LEU A 70 -2.26 8.13 -6.34
CA LEU A 70 -1.15 7.22 -6.07
C LEU A 70 -0.56 6.66 -7.36
N ASN A 71 -1.40 6.20 -8.29
CA ASN A 71 -0.95 5.66 -9.57
C ASN A 71 -0.47 6.74 -10.55
N GLY A 72 -0.87 7.99 -10.40
CA GLY A 72 -0.32 9.11 -11.17
C GLY A 72 1.16 9.35 -10.89
N LYS A 73 1.63 8.95 -9.71
CA LYS A 73 3.01 9.08 -9.25
C LYS A 73 3.81 7.77 -9.35
N LEU A 74 3.13 6.61 -9.36
CA LEU A 74 3.78 5.30 -9.54
C LEU A 74 4.07 5.01 -11.02
N SER A 75 5.18 4.32 -11.29
CA SER A 75 5.43 3.74 -12.63
C SER A 75 4.33 2.73 -13.00
N SER A 76 3.88 2.71 -14.26
CA SER A 76 2.78 1.84 -14.73
C SER A 76 2.93 0.35 -14.40
N ARG A 77 4.16 -0.17 -14.37
CA ARG A 77 4.46 -1.58 -13.98
C ARG A 77 4.19 -1.89 -12.51
N LYS A 78 4.14 -0.87 -11.66
CA LYS A 78 3.92 -0.96 -10.20
C LYS A 78 2.55 -0.42 -9.77
N ALA A 79 1.66 -0.18 -10.73
CA ALA A 79 0.33 0.34 -10.45
C ALA A 79 -0.42 -0.56 -9.45
N VAL A 80 -1.03 0.09 -8.46
CA VAL A 80 -1.93 -0.53 -7.49
C VAL A 80 -3.33 -0.51 -8.10
N LEU A 81 -4.01 -1.65 -8.14
CA LEU A 81 -5.35 -1.77 -8.71
C LEU A 81 -6.45 -1.58 -7.67
N THR A 82 -6.19 -1.94 -6.42
CA THR A 82 -7.19 -1.90 -5.34
C THR A 82 -6.53 -1.53 -4.02
N ILE A 83 -7.27 -0.80 -3.18
CA ILE A 83 -6.93 -0.55 -1.78
C ILE A 83 -7.87 -1.38 -0.92
N GLU A 84 -7.33 -2.16 -0.01
CA GLU A 84 -8.08 -2.82 1.06
C GLU A 84 -7.65 -2.23 2.39
N VAL A 85 -8.63 -1.89 3.23
CA VAL A 85 -8.37 -1.28 4.53
C VAL A 85 -8.80 -2.22 5.62
N LYS A 86 -7.88 -2.51 6.54
CA LYS A 86 -8.11 -3.39 7.69
C LYS A 86 -7.94 -2.61 8.97
N VAL A 87 -8.88 -2.78 9.90
CA VAL A 87 -8.73 -2.24 11.25
C VAL A 87 -7.90 -3.23 12.06
N ARG A 88 -6.79 -2.76 12.64
CA ARG A 88 -6.01 -3.54 13.59
C ARG A 88 -6.24 -2.97 14.98
N ARG A 89 -6.94 -3.72 15.82
CA ARG A 89 -7.05 -3.38 17.24
C ARG A 89 -5.70 -3.71 17.89
N ARG A 90 -5.04 -2.73 18.47
CA ARG A 90 -3.92 -2.98 19.40
C ARG A 90 -4.45 -3.56 20.70
#